data_AF-A0ABD5DTC0-F1
#
_entry.id   AF-A0ABD5DTC0-F1
#
_cell.length_a   1.000
_cell.length_b   1.000
_cell.length_c   1.000
_cell.angle_alpha   90.00
_cell.angle_beta   90.00
_cell.angle_gamma   90.00
#
_symmetry.space_group_name_H-M   'P 1'
#
loop_
_entity.id
_entity.type
_entity.pdbx_description
1 polymer ?
#
loop_
_entity_poly.entity_id
_entity_poly.type
_entity_poly.pdbx_seq_one_letter_code
_entity_poly.pdbx_strand_id
1 'polypeptide(L)'
;PCADCEGIDTSLFLEKDGTWVMNEHYQGARREPSSFASYGTWARTADKLVLTNSKGEKSYFRAKGDKLEMLDRNGSPIQSPLNYTLEPVKASLPTTPMAMRGMYFYMADAATFTDCATGKRVA
;
A
#
# COMPACT_ATOMS: atom_id res chain seq x y z
N PRO A 1 -6.08 5.49 -11.64
CA PRO A 1 -6.83 5.51 -12.93
C PRO A 1 -7.07 4.09 -13.41
N CYS A 2 -8.25 3.83 -13.99
CA CYS A 2 -8.72 2.48 -14.30
C CYS A 2 -9.03 2.36 -15.79
N ALA A 3 -8.69 1.22 -16.41
CA ALA A 3 -8.96 0.99 -17.82
C ALA A 3 -10.45 0.69 -18.08
N ASP A 4 -11.09 -0.03 -17.16
CA ASP A 4 -12.44 -0.57 -17.31
C ASP A 4 -13.40 -0.12 -16.19
N CYS A 5 -13.03 0.92 -15.44
CA CYS A 5 -13.83 1.45 -14.35
C CYS A 5 -13.68 2.97 -14.22
N GLU A 6 -14.54 3.62 -13.44
CA GLU A 6 -14.61 5.09 -13.38
C GLU A 6 -13.34 5.69 -12.74
N GLY A 7 -12.74 4.96 -11.81
CA GLY A 7 -11.58 5.38 -11.05
C GLY A 7 -11.16 4.33 -10.04
N ILE A 8 -10.04 4.58 -9.39
CA ILE A 8 -9.57 3.77 -8.25
C ILE A 8 -9.33 4.75 -7.11
N ASP A 9 -10.06 4.57 -6.02
CA ASP A 9 -9.79 5.28 -4.77
C ASP A 9 -8.63 4.59 -4.08
N THR A 10 -7.47 5.22 -4.12
CA THR A 10 -6.24 4.72 -3.51
C THR A 10 -5.94 5.49 -2.23
N SER A 11 -5.81 4.76 -1.13
CA SER A 11 -5.34 5.29 0.17
C SER A 11 -4.03 4.59 0.53
N LEU A 12 -3.01 5.38 0.88
CA LEU A 12 -1.68 4.89 1.24
C LEU A 12 -1.31 5.41 2.64
N PHE A 13 -0.98 4.48 3.51
CA PHE A 13 -0.55 4.73 4.89
C PHE A 13 0.92 4.35 5.00
N LEU A 14 1.77 5.31 5.39
CA LEU A 14 3.20 5.10 5.59
C LEU A 14 3.50 5.18 7.08
N GLU A 15 3.84 4.06 7.69
CA GLU A 15 4.17 3.99 9.11
C GLU A 15 5.64 4.33 9.35
N LYS A 16 5.91 5.01 10.47
CA LYS A 16 7.26 5.43 10.86
C LYS A 16 8.23 4.26 11.05
N ASP A 17 7.68 3.07 11.23
CA ASP A 17 8.42 1.85 11.49
C ASP A 17 8.92 1.16 10.19
N GLY A 18 8.69 1.78 9.03
CA GLY A 18 9.11 1.30 7.71
C GLY A 18 8.08 0.41 7.01
N THR A 19 6.89 0.24 7.57
CA THR A 19 5.79 -0.50 6.93
C THR A 19 4.78 0.42 6.27
N TRP A 20 4.04 -0.12 5.32
CA TRP A 20 2.94 0.59 4.69
C TRP A 20 1.75 -0.34 4.50
N VAL A 21 0.57 0.29 4.42
CA VAL A 21 -0.69 -0.34 4.02
C VAL A 21 -1.29 0.51 2.90
N MET A 22 -1.79 -0.13 1.86
CA MET A 22 -2.51 0.52 0.77
C MET A 22 -3.86 -0.15 0.59
N ASN A 23 -4.90 0.63 0.34
CA ASN A 23 -6.20 0.13 -0.05
C ASN A 23 -6.65 0.81 -1.34
N GLU A 24 -7.11 -0.02 -2.28
CA GLU A 24 -7.57 0.35 -3.61
C GLU A 24 -9.01 -0.10 -3.77
N HIS A 25 -9.92 0.86 -3.92
CA HIS A 25 -11.33 0.58 -4.21
C HIS A 25 -11.64 0.94 -5.67
N TYR A 26 -12.10 -0.05 -6.42
CA TYR A 26 -12.42 0.08 -7.84
C TYR A 26 -13.85 0.60 -7.99
N GLN A 27 -13.99 1.86 -8.39
CA GLN A 27 -15.28 2.52 -8.51
C GLN A 27 -16.10 1.94 -9.66
N GLY A 28 -17.37 1.62 -9.41
CA GLY A 28 -18.26 1.04 -10.43
C GLY A 28 -17.90 -0.41 -10.82
N ALA A 29 -17.11 -1.10 -9.99
CA ALA A 29 -16.79 -2.51 -10.20
C ALA A 29 -18.08 -3.37 -10.28
N ARG A 30 -18.22 -4.13 -11.36
CA ARG A 30 -19.37 -5.02 -11.58
C ARG A 30 -19.28 -6.35 -10.83
N ARG A 31 -18.14 -6.62 -10.19
CA ARG A 31 -17.84 -7.90 -9.53
C ARG A 31 -17.13 -7.63 -8.20
N GLU A 32 -17.48 -8.44 -7.21
CA GLU A 32 -16.84 -8.45 -5.90
C GLU A 32 -15.68 -9.47 -5.85
N PRO A 33 -14.64 -9.22 -5.04
CA PRO A 33 -14.44 -8.03 -4.21
C PRO A 33 -14.07 -6.78 -5.03
N SER A 34 -14.65 -5.63 -4.69
CA SER A 34 -14.36 -4.33 -5.33
C SER A 34 -13.25 -3.53 -4.64
N SER A 35 -12.82 -3.98 -3.45
CA SER A 35 -11.73 -3.37 -2.67
C SER A 35 -10.61 -4.37 -2.41
N PHE A 36 -9.38 -3.91 -2.57
CA PHE A 36 -8.18 -4.70 -2.38
C PHE A 36 -7.20 -3.94 -1.49
N ALA A 37 -6.70 -4.61 -0.45
CA ALA A 37 -5.64 -4.07 0.37
C ALA A 37 -4.34 -4.86 0.19
N SER A 38 -3.23 -4.14 0.33
CA SER A 38 -1.88 -4.68 0.29
C SER A 38 -1.03 -3.99 1.34
N TYR A 39 0.05 -4.65 1.73
CA TYR A 39 0.98 -4.15 2.73
C TYR A 39 2.40 -4.58 2.39
N GLY A 40 3.36 -3.97 3.05
CA GLY A 40 4.75 -4.37 2.98
C GLY A 40 5.69 -3.36 3.61
N THR A 41 6.90 -3.24 3.06
CA THR A 41 7.93 -2.31 3.53
C THR A 41 8.13 -1.18 2.56
N TRP A 42 8.47 -0.01 3.07
CA TRP A 42 8.83 1.14 2.24
C TRP A 42 10.25 1.62 2.56
N ALA A 43 10.90 2.14 1.55
CA ALA A 43 12.21 2.77 1.66
C ALA A 43 12.22 4.06 0.85
N ARG A 44 12.93 5.07 1.35
CA ARG A 44 13.15 6.32 0.63
C ARG A 44 14.58 6.36 0.11
N THR A 45 14.72 6.63 -1.19
CA THR A 45 16.00 6.96 -1.82
C THR A 45 16.13 8.48 -1.95
N ALA A 46 17.20 8.98 -2.56
CA ALA A 46 17.36 10.41 -2.83
C ALA A 46 16.17 10.99 -3.62
N ASP A 47 15.66 10.23 -4.59
CA ASP A 47 14.69 10.74 -5.56
C ASP A 47 13.28 10.14 -5.41
N LYS A 48 13.14 8.97 -4.79
CA LYS A 48 11.92 8.15 -4.87
C LYS A 48 11.58 7.49 -3.54
N LEU A 49 10.28 7.28 -3.33
CA LEU A 49 9.74 6.36 -2.35
C LEU A 49 9.47 5.03 -3.06
N VAL A 50 10.01 3.93 -2.51
CA VAL A 50 9.86 2.58 -3.04
C VAL A 50 9.01 1.79 -2.06
N LEU A 51 7.86 1.30 -2.52
CA LEU A 51 7.02 0.36 -1.78
C LEU A 51 7.34 -1.04 -2.28
N THR A 52 7.67 -1.97 -1.38
CA THR A 52 7.80 -3.40 -1.68
C THR A 52 6.69 -4.13 -0.94
N ASN A 53 5.78 -4.78 -1.66
CA ASN A 53 4.65 -5.48 -1.05
C ASN A 53 5.05 -6.85 -0.48
N SER A 54 4.11 -7.52 0.20
CA SER A 54 4.33 -8.85 0.78
C SER A 54 4.65 -9.97 -0.21
N LYS A 55 4.51 -9.72 -1.51
CA LYS A 55 4.92 -10.63 -2.61
C LYS A 55 6.26 -10.23 -3.24
N GLY A 56 6.90 -9.16 -2.77
CA GLY A 56 8.15 -8.64 -3.31
C GLY A 56 8.00 -7.72 -4.53
N GLU A 57 6.77 -7.39 -4.93
CA GLU A 57 6.51 -6.50 -6.06
C GLU A 57 6.76 -5.04 -5.64
N LYS A 58 7.25 -4.24 -6.58
CA LYS A 58 7.65 -2.84 -6.32
C LYS A 58 6.72 -1.85 -6.98
N SER A 59 6.38 -0.81 -6.23
CA SER A 59 5.72 0.40 -6.70
C SER A 59 6.54 1.62 -6.32
N TYR A 60 6.51 2.64 -7.17
CA TYR A 60 7.39 3.81 -7.04
C TYR A 60 6.56 5.08 -6.94
N PHE A 61 6.95 5.96 -6.03
CA PHE A 61 6.34 7.27 -5.86
C PHE A 61 7.44 8.34 -5.76
N ARG A 62 7.08 9.58 -6.08
CA ARG A 62 7.91 10.76 -5.88
C ARG A 62 7.16 11.76 -5.00
N ALA A 63 7.84 12.27 -3.98
CA ALA A 63 7.31 13.37 -3.19
C ALA A 63 7.27 14.67 -4.02
N LYS A 64 6.11 15.33 -4.02
CA LYS A 64 5.89 16.66 -4.59
C LYS A 64 5.27 17.55 -3.51
N GLY A 65 6.12 18.17 -2.68
CA GLY A 65 5.66 18.84 -1.47
C GLY A 65 5.18 17.82 -0.44
N ASP A 66 3.91 17.95 -0.03
CA ASP A 66 3.19 17.04 0.86
C ASP A 66 2.42 15.93 0.09
N LYS A 67 2.43 15.98 -1.25
CA LYS A 67 1.77 15.01 -2.12
C LYS A 67 2.72 13.89 -2.56
N LEU A 68 2.14 12.77 -2.96
CA LEU A 68 2.87 11.65 -3.58
C LEU A 68 2.40 11.43 -5.01
N GLU A 69 3.30 11.55 -5.97
CA GLU A 69 3.03 11.22 -7.37
C GLU A 69 3.49 9.79 -7.67
N MET A 70 2.59 8.94 -8.16
CA MET A 70 2.92 7.60 -8.61
C MET A 70 3.78 7.65 -9.89
N LEU A 71 4.80 6.80 -9.93
CA LEU A 71 5.72 6.64 -11.05
C LEU A 71 5.44 5.31 -11.76
N ASP A 72 5.98 5.16 -12.97
CA ASP A 72 5.88 3.91 -13.72
C ASP A 72 6.71 2.78 -13.09
N ARG A 73 6.69 1.60 -13.72
CA ARG A 73 7.41 0.40 -13.25
C ARG A 73 8.94 0.54 -13.26
N ASN A 74 9.48 1.50 -14.00
CA ASN A 74 10.91 1.84 -14.03
C ASN A 74 11.23 3.00 -13.06
N GLY A 75 10.20 3.54 -12.38
CA GLY A 75 10.28 4.72 -11.54
C GLY A 75 10.43 6.02 -12.32
N SER A 76 10.00 6.08 -13.58
CA SER A 76 9.94 7.32 -14.37
C SER A 76 8.57 7.98 -14.25
N PRO A 77 8.44 9.30 -14.51
CA PRO A 77 7.14 9.96 -14.52
C PRO A 77 6.19 9.32 -15.54
N ILE A 78 4.94 9.08 -15.12
CA ILE A 78 3.90 8.54 -16.00
C ILE A 78 3.46 9.63 -16.99
N GLN A 79 3.54 9.35 -18.29
CA GLN A 79 3.05 10.25 -19.34
C GLN A 79 1.58 9.92 -19.64
N SER A 80 0.66 10.60 -18.96
CA SER A 80 -0.78 10.41 -19.13
C SER A 80 -1.52 11.69 -18.73
N PRO A 81 -2.68 11.99 -19.34
CA PRO A 81 -3.55 13.09 -18.91
C PRO A 81 -4.26 12.81 -17.58
N LEU A 82 -4.23 11.57 -17.07
CA LEU A 82 -4.91 11.17 -15.85
C LEU A 82 -4.12 11.60 -14.60
N ASN A 83 -4.81 11.75 -13.47
CA ASN A 83 -4.18 12.10 -12.20
C ASN A 83 -3.61 10.85 -11.51
N TYR A 84 -2.32 10.92 -11.16
CA TYR A 84 -1.56 9.90 -10.42
C TYR A 84 -1.02 10.43 -9.10
N THR A 85 -1.62 11.49 -8.56
CA THR A 85 -1.19 12.16 -7.33
C THR A 85 -2.10 11.80 -6.16
N LEU A 86 -1.52 11.35 -5.06
CA LEU A 86 -2.17 11.17 -3.77
C LEU A 86 -2.00 12.44 -2.94
N GLU A 87 -3.11 12.93 -2.40
CA GLU A 87 -3.11 14.05 -1.47
C GLU A 87 -3.04 13.56 -0.03
N PRO A 88 -2.37 14.30 0.87
CA PRO A 88 -2.33 13.95 2.28
C PRO A 88 -3.72 14.11 2.89
N VAL A 89 -4.19 13.05 3.55
CA VAL A 89 -5.49 13.03 4.22
C VAL A 89 -5.36 12.44 5.62
N LYS A 90 -6.32 12.76 6.49
CA LYS A 90 -6.55 12.03 7.74
C LYS A 90 -7.57 10.93 7.45
N ALA A 91 -7.15 9.68 7.52
CA ALA A 91 -8.00 8.51 7.31
C ALA A 91 -7.69 7.44 8.36
N SER A 92 -8.67 6.58 8.64
CA SER A 92 -8.47 5.36 9.43
C SER A 92 -7.83 4.27 8.57
N LEU A 93 -7.10 3.35 9.20
CA LEU A 93 -6.57 2.16 8.53
C LEU A 93 -7.72 1.37 7.86
N PRO A 94 -7.45 0.74 6.71
CA PRO A 94 -8.46 -0.03 6.00
C PRO A 94 -8.87 -1.29 6.77
N THR A 95 -10.13 -1.68 6.66
CA THR A 95 -10.68 -2.93 7.22
C THR A 95 -10.71 -4.07 6.19
N THR A 96 -10.29 -3.80 4.96
CA THR A 96 -10.19 -4.78 3.87
C THR A 96 -9.23 -5.91 4.28
N PRO A 97 -9.68 -7.18 4.32
CA PRO A 97 -8.83 -8.29 4.75
C PRO A 97 -7.61 -8.47 3.85
N MET A 98 -6.47 -8.75 4.47
CA MET A 98 -5.21 -9.03 3.77
C MET A 98 -4.70 -10.40 4.21
N ALA A 99 -4.33 -11.24 3.25
CA ALA A 99 -3.68 -12.50 3.57
C ALA A 99 -2.26 -12.23 4.10
N MET A 100 -1.97 -12.75 5.30
CA MET A 100 -0.66 -12.64 5.93
C MET A 100 -0.07 -14.02 6.16
N ARG A 101 1.27 -14.09 6.16
CA ARG A 101 2.02 -15.31 6.45
C ARG A 101 3.11 -14.96 7.45
N GLY A 102 3.23 -15.76 8.50
CA GLY A 102 4.07 -15.41 9.62
C GLY A 102 4.21 -16.53 10.64
N MET A 103 5.09 -16.28 11.60
CA MET A 103 5.28 -17.13 12.76
C MET A 103 4.23 -16.79 13.82
N TYR A 104 3.37 -17.75 14.13
CA TYR A 104 2.41 -17.65 15.23
C TYR A 104 3.00 -18.22 16.51
N PHE A 105 2.79 -17.52 17.63
CA PHE A 105 3.21 -17.96 18.95
C PHE A 105 2.14 -17.61 19.99
N TYR A 106 1.77 -18.59 20.82
CA TYR A 106 0.78 -18.42 21.89
C TYR A 106 1.36 -18.93 23.21
N MET A 107 1.35 -18.08 24.24
CA MET A 107 1.80 -18.43 25.59
C MET A 107 1.16 -17.51 26.62
N ALA A 108 0.77 -18.06 27.78
CA ALA A 108 0.21 -17.31 28.91
C ALA A 108 -0.95 -16.37 28.51
N ASP A 109 -1.93 -16.91 27.77
CA ASP A 109 -3.11 -16.20 27.25
C ASP A 109 -2.80 -14.99 26.36
N ALA A 110 -1.59 -14.94 25.80
CA ALA A 110 -1.17 -13.95 24.81
C ALA A 110 -0.80 -14.64 23.50
N ALA A 111 -1.44 -14.19 22.41
CA ALA A 111 -1.08 -14.55 21.05
C ALA A 111 -0.13 -13.50 20.48
N THR A 112 0.81 -13.92 19.64
CA THR A 112 1.62 -13.01 18.84
C THR A 112 1.83 -13.59 17.45
N PHE A 113 1.92 -12.71 16.47
CA PHE A 113 2.16 -13.07 15.08
C PHE A 113 3.32 -12.23 14.55
N THR A 114 4.34 -12.89 14.00
CA THR A 114 5.47 -12.21 13.36
C THR A 114 5.35 -12.37 11.85
N ASP A 115 5.05 -11.29 11.15
CA ASP A 115 4.85 -11.29 9.70
C ASP A 115 6.16 -11.58 8.95
N CYS A 116 6.13 -12.48 7.98
CA CYS A 116 7.31 -12.86 7.19
C CYS A 116 7.76 -11.75 6.23
N ALA A 117 6.84 -10.92 5.72
CA ALA A 117 7.15 -9.91 4.71
C ALA A 117 7.84 -8.67 5.30
N THR A 118 7.42 -8.27 6.49
CA THR A 118 7.88 -7.05 7.16
C THR A 118 8.75 -7.32 8.39
N GLY A 119 8.75 -8.55 8.90
CA GLY A 119 9.41 -8.93 10.15
C GLY A 119 8.72 -8.37 11.39
N LYS A 120 7.56 -7.72 11.25
CA LYS A 120 6.86 -7.06 12.36
C LYS A 120 6.11 -8.06 13.21
N ARG A 121 6.21 -7.87 14.53
CA ARG A 121 5.46 -8.63 15.51
C ARG A 121 4.23 -7.84 15.96
N VAL A 122 3.07 -8.45 15.83
CA VAL A 122 1.80 -7.98 16.37
C VAL A 122 1.36 -8.89 17.52
N ALA A 123 0.61 -8.34 18.47
CA ALA A 123 0.06 -9.01 19.64
C ALA A 123 -1.47 -8.91 19.62
#